data_AF-A0A9X3DT39-F1
#
_entry.id   AF-A0A9X3DT39-F1
#
_cell.length_a   1.000
_cell.length_b   1.000
_cell.length_c   1.000
_cell.angle_alpha   90.00
_cell.angle_beta   90.00
_cell.angle_gamma   90.00
#
_symmetry.space_group_name_H-M   'P 1'
#
loop_
_entity.id
_entity.type
_entity.pdbx_description
1 polymer ?
#
loop_
_entity_poly.entity_id
_entity_poly.type
_entity_poly.pdbx_seq_one_letter_code
_entity_poly.pdbx_strand_id
1 'polypeptide(L)'
;MAKDFNDPRVVESYDEHIRKLIPGYELFHLQVHALLQTYVPSQADILVVGCGTGYELQYLAEKFPLWRFTAIDPAPNMIEKAKQHIDDSGLSSRIQCIVGDSSILQNITTTFDAALAILVSHFVPIGSKLVFFKDIANSLSNTGICLSVELTQFENKQDLDALKTLTLDLGLHEKQVQVMADRITDDFALVSAENMTDLYLNAGFSFVKTFAQVSNYYGFIGFKSSIR
;
A
#
# COMPACT_ATOMS: atom_id res chain seq x y z
N MET A 1 16.87 -11.19 -3.59
CA MET A 1 15.99 -11.83 -2.59
C MET A 1 15.33 -10.70 -1.82
N ALA A 2 14.00 -10.61 -1.85
CA ALA A 2 13.25 -9.55 -1.18
C ALA A 2 13.65 -9.43 0.30
N LYS A 3 13.54 -8.22 0.88
CA LYS A 3 13.78 -8.00 2.32
C LYS A 3 12.98 -9.03 3.13
N ASP A 4 13.65 -9.72 4.04
CA ASP A 4 12.98 -10.61 4.98
C ASP A 4 12.29 -9.76 6.04
N PHE A 5 10.98 -9.56 5.87
CA PHE A 5 10.14 -8.83 6.83
C PHE A 5 9.88 -9.62 8.12
N ASN A 6 10.43 -10.84 8.23
CA ASN A 6 10.53 -11.56 9.49
C ASN A 6 11.84 -11.29 10.25
N ASP A 7 12.82 -10.55 9.69
CA ASP A 7 14.02 -10.16 10.44
C ASP A 7 13.72 -8.97 11.37
N PRO A 8 13.85 -9.11 12.72
CA PRO A 8 13.56 -8.03 13.66
C PRO A 8 14.35 -6.73 13.41
N ARG A 9 15.56 -6.82 12.84
CA ARG A 9 16.39 -5.64 12.52
C ARG A 9 15.81 -4.84 11.35
N VAL A 10 15.18 -5.53 10.39
CA VAL A 10 14.49 -4.90 9.27
C VAL A 10 13.26 -4.16 9.76
N VAL A 11 12.51 -4.76 10.68
CA VAL A 11 11.30 -4.18 11.27
C VAL A 11 11.61 -2.89 12.07
N GLU A 12 12.62 -2.92 12.94
CA GLU A 12 12.89 -1.79 13.86
C GLU A 12 13.35 -0.51 13.14
N SER A 13 14.11 -0.65 12.05
CA SER A 13 14.63 0.48 11.26
C SER A 13 13.74 0.88 10.09
N TYR A 14 12.60 0.20 9.90
CA TYR A 14 11.81 0.29 8.67
C TYR A 14 11.31 1.70 8.40
N ASP A 15 10.69 2.35 9.39
CA ASP A 15 9.98 3.61 9.22
C ASP A 15 10.92 4.78 8.89
N GLU A 16 12.11 4.84 9.48
CA GLU A 16 13.09 5.87 9.12
C GLU A 16 13.69 5.63 7.73
N HIS A 17 13.93 4.36 7.40
CA HIS A 17 14.61 4.00 6.17
C HIS A 17 13.69 4.10 4.94
N ILE A 18 12.40 3.76 5.07
CA ILE A 18 11.44 3.79 3.97
C ILE A 18 11.24 5.20 3.41
N ARG A 19 11.32 6.23 4.27
CA ARG A 19 11.22 7.65 3.88
C ARG A 19 12.36 8.12 2.97
N LYS A 20 13.53 7.49 3.07
CA LYS A 20 14.68 7.77 2.19
C LYS A 20 14.61 6.97 0.89
N LEU A 21 14.02 5.78 0.93
CA LEU A 21 13.84 4.91 -0.24
C LEU A 21 12.75 5.39 -1.18
N ILE A 22 11.70 6.01 -0.64
CA ILE A 22 10.48 6.36 -1.38
C ILE A 22 10.37 7.88 -1.46
N PRO A 23 10.76 8.48 -2.59
CA PRO A 23 10.62 9.91 -2.77
C PRO A 23 9.16 10.33 -2.65
N GLY A 24 8.89 11.29 -1.76
CA GLY A 24 7.54 11.78 -1.51
C GLY A 24 6.68 10.87 -0.63
N TYR A 25 7.25 9.92 0.13
CA TYR A 25 6.53 9.01 1.04
C TYR A 25 5.43 9.72 1.86
N GLU A 26 5.76 10.80 2.57
CA GLU A 26 4.80 11.56 3.38
C GLU A 26 3.72 12.25 2.53
N LEU A 27 4.08 12.71 1.33
CA LEU A 27 3.13 13.34 0.42
C LEU A 27 2.14 12.31 -0.16
N PHE A 28 2.58 11.07 -0.41
CA PHE A 28 1.67 9.97 -0.77
C PHE A 28 0.65 9.71 0.34
N HIS A 29 1.11 9.57 1.60
CA HIS A 29 0.22 9.40 2.76
C HIS A 29 -0.73 10.58 2.96
N LEU A 30 -0.26 11.80 2.75
CA LEU A 30 -1.09 13.00 2.82
C LEU A 30 -2.16 13.02 1.72
N GLN A 31 -1.81 12.62 0.50
CA GLN A 31 -2.76 12.51 -0.61
C GLN A 31 -3.79 11.41 -0.38
N VAL A 32 -3.36 10.24 0.10
CA VAL A 32 -4.25 9.14 0.51
C VAL A 32 -5.26 9.64 1.55
N HIS A 33 -4.79 10.31 2.60
CA HIS A 33 -5.66 10.93 3.61
C HIS A 33 -6.66 11.92 2.99
N ALA A 34 -6.23 12.80 2.09
CA ALA A 34 -7.13 13.78 1.45
C ALA A 34 -8.20 13.11 0.58
N LEU A 35 -7.85 12.06 -0.17
CA LEU A 35 -8.78 11.29 -0.99
C LEU A 35 -9.79 10.55 -0.11
N LEU A 36 -9.30 9.89 0.93
CA LEU A 36 -10.12 9.22 1.95
C LEU A 36 -11.13 10.19 2.58
N GLN A 37 -10.67 11.35 3.06
CA GLN A 37 -11.52 12.40 3.64
C GLN A 37 -12.60 12.92 2.67
N THR A 38 -12.33 12.86 1.36
CA THR A 38 -13.22 13.38 0.32
C THR A 38 -14.30 12.37 -0.07
N TYR A 39 -13.93 11.10 -0.22
CA TYR A 39 -14.78 10.08 -0.84
C TYR A 39 -15.41 9.10 0.16
N VAL A 40 -14.84 8.98 1.36
CA VAL A 40 -15.29 7.99 2.36
C VAL A 40 -16.18 8.68 3.41
N PRO A 41 -17.29 8.04 3.85
CA PRO A 41 -18.15 8.62 4.87
C PRO A 41 -17.45 8.88 6.21
N SER A 42 -18.05 9.74 7.04
CA SER A 42 -17.50 10.09 8.36
C SER A 42 -17.39 8.90 9.32
N GLN A 43 -18.18 7.84 9.11
CA GLN A 43 -18.08 6.56 9.79
C GLN A 43 -17.94 5.48 8.72
N ALA A 44 -16.87 4.70 8.78
CA ALA A 44 -16.51 3.76 7.74
C ALA A 44 -15.73 2.56 8.27
N ASP A 45 -15.85 1.43 7.57
CA ASP A 45 -15.02 0.24 7.76
C ASP A 45 -13.93 0.20 6.68
N ILE A 46 -12.67 0.17 7.09
CA ILE A 46 -11.50 0.31 6.20
C ILE A 46 -10.68 -0.97 6.20
N LEU A 47 -10.32 -1.45 5.01
CA LEU A 47 -9.37 -2.53 4.84
C LEU A 47 -7.98 -1.98 4.54
N VAL A 48 -6.96 -2.44 5.26
CA VAL A 48 -5.55 -2.18 4.96
C VAL A 48 -4.87 -3.50 4.63
N VAL A 49 -4.50 -3.68 3.36
CA VAL A 49 -3.79 -4.87 2.87
C VAL A 49 -2.30 -4.58 2.83
N GLY A 50 -1.49 -5.42 3.48
CA GLY A 50 -0.06 -5.22 3.68
C GLY A 50 0.23 -4.06 4.63
N CYS A 51 -0.28 -4.14 5.87
CA CYS A 51 -0.17 -3.04 6.82
C CYS A 51 1.25 -2.80 7.35
N GLY A 52 2.20 -3.72 7.13
CA GLY A 52 3.58 -3.60 7.63
C GLY A 52 3.63 -3.36 9.13
N THR A 53 4.45 -2.39 9.55
CA THR A 53 4.61 -1.95 10.96
C THR A 53 3.42 -1.17 11.50
N GLY A 54 2.36 -0.93 10.72
CA GLY A 54 1.16 -0.22 11.16
C GLY A 54 1.25 1.31 11.13
N TYR A 55 2.29 1.91 10.52
CA TYR A 55 2.43 3.38 10.42
C TYR A 55 1.19 4.06 9.82
N GLU A 56 0.76 3.63 8.63
CA GLU A 56 -0.44 4.18 7.97
C GLU A 56 -1.69 3.99 8.83
N LEU A 57 -1.80 2.82 9.45
CA LEU A 57 -2.95 2.42 10.25
C LEU A 57 -3.12 3.31 11.48
N GLN A 58 -2.03 3.59 12.21
CA GLN A 58 -2.03 4.54 13.31
C GLN A 58 -2.38 5.95 12.80
N TYR A 59 -1.69 6.43 11.77
CA TYR A 59 -1.88 7.76 11.20
C TYR A 59 -3.34 8.03 10.77
N LEU A 60 -3.98 7.07 10.10
CA LEU A 60 -5.38 7.20 9.70
C LEU A 60 -6.33 7.04 10.88
N ALA A 61 -6.08 6.11 11.80
CA ALA A 61 -6.96 5.89 12.94
C ALA A 61 -7.01 7.08 13.92
N GLU A 62 -5.92 7.84 14.05
CA GLU A 62 -5.89 9.11 14.80
C GLU A 62 -6.70 10.22 14.12
N LYS A 63 -6.65 10.30 12.78
CA LYS A 63 -7.37 11.33 12.00
C LYS A 63 -8.85 11.03 11.84
N PHE A 64 -9.22 9.76 11.79
CA PHE A 64 -10.59 9.29 11.61
C PHE A 64 -11.07 8.51 12.84
N PRO A 65 -11.52 9.20 13.91
CA PRO A 65 -11.84 8.57 15.19
C PRO A 65 -13.10 7.67 15.14
N LEU A 66 -13.95 7.82 14.12
CA LEU A 66 -15.16 7.02 13.95
C LEU A 66 -14.96 5.82 13.01
N TRP A 67 -13.79 5.67 12.42
CA TRP A 67 -13.50 4.56 11.51
C TRP A 67 -13.10 3.31 12.28
N ARG A 68 -13.35 2.15 11.66
CA ARG A 68 -12.81 0.86 12.10
C ARG A 68 -11.91 0.30 11.01
N PHE A 69 -10.91 -0.45 11.42
CA PHE A 69 -9.90 -0.96 10.51
C PHE A 69 -9.75 -2.47 10.65
N THR A 70 -9.68 -3.14 9.51
CA THR A 70 -9.14 -4.49 9.40
C THR A 70 -7.83 -4.40 8.64
N ALA A 71 -6.74 -4.80 9.28
CA ALA A 71 -5.39 -4.75 8.74
C ALA A 71 -4.85 -6.16 8.57
N ILE A 72 -4.36 -6.48 7.38
CA ILE A 72 -3.84 -7.80 7.04
C ILE A 72 -2.40 -7.69 6.55
N ASP A 73 -1.55 -8.63 6.92
CA ASP A 73 -0.18 -8.74 6.42
C ASP A 73 0.28 -10.21 6.51
N PRO A 74 0.94 -10.77 5.48
CA PRO A 74 1.40 -12.15 5.54
C PRO A 74 2.57 -12.37 6.50
N ALA A 75 3.31 -11.32 6.90
CA ALA A 75 4.46 -11.44 7.79
C ALA A 75 4.02 -11.33 9.27
N PRO A 76 4.14 -12.40 10.08
CA PRO A 76 3.73 -12.38 11.49
C PRO A 76 4.44 -11.31 12.32
N ASN A 77 5.73 -11.05 12.05
CA ASN A 77 6.52 -10.07 12.79
C ASN A 77 6.11 -8.63 12.48
N MET A 78 5.62 -8.36 11.26
CA MET A 78 5.01 -7.07 10.92
C MET A 78 3.72 -6.86 11.70
N ILE A 79 2.85 -7.88 11.74
CA ILE A 79 1.61 -7.84 12.54
C ILE A 79 1.89 -7.66 14.03
N GLU A 80 2.90 -8.33 14.58
CA GLU A 80 3.27 -8.17 15.98
C GLU A 80 3.70 -6.72 16.28
N LYS A 81 4.57 -6.14 15.44
CA LYS A 81 4.99 -4.73 15.59
C LYS A 81 3.81 -3.76 15.41
N ALA A 82 2.94 -3.99 14.43
CA ALA A 82 1.75 -3.18 14.22
C ALA A 82 0.83 -3.20 15.44
N LYS A 83 0.58 -4.36 16.04
CA LYS A 83 -0.22 -4.48 17.27
C LYS A 83 0.40 -3.69 18.42
N GLN A 84 1.72 -3.79 18.62
CA GLN A 84 2.43 -3.02 19.64
C GLN A 84 2.24 -1.50 19.45
N HIS A 85 2.46 -0.99 18.24
CA HIS A 85 2.26 0.44 17.93
C HIS A 85 0.82 0.91 18.17
N ILE A 86 -0.16 0.07 17.83
CA ILE A 86 -1.59 0.36 18.00
C ILE A 86 -1.99 0.36 19.48
N ASP A 87 -1.46 -0.59 20.25
CA ASP A 87 -1.70 -0.70 21.69
C ASP A 87 -1.10 0.51 22.43
N ASP A 88 0.13 0.89 22.10
CA ASP A 88 0.81 2.07 22.68
C ASP A 88 0.06 3.38 22.37
N SER A 89 -0.66 3.42 21.25
CA SER A 89 -1.48 4.56 20.82
C SER A 89 -2.91 4.54 21.38
N GLY A 90 -3.31 3.47 22.09
CA GLY A 90 -4.66 3.32 22.64
C GLY A 90 -5.76 3.11 21.59
N LEU A 91 -5.40 2.60 20.41
CA LEU A 91 -6.30 2.50 19.25
C LEU A 91 -6.90 1.10 19.04
N SER A 92 -6.50 0.12 19.86
CA SER A 92 -6.81 -1.31 19.67
C SER A 92 -8.30 -1.64 19.63
N SER A 93 -9.16 -0.83 20.26
CA SER A 93 -10.61 -1.05 20.28
C SER A 93 -11.30 -0.94 18.91
N ARG A 94 -10.63 -0.33 17.91
CA ARG A 94 -11.18 -0.10 16.57
C ARG A 94 -10.37 -0.75 15.45
N ILE A 95 -9.30 -1.48 15.78
CA ILE A 95 -8.37 -2.02 14.80
C ILE A 95 -8.16 -3.51 15.02
N GLN A 96 -8.42 -4.31 13.99
CA GLN A 96 -8.18 -5.74 13.96
C GLN A 96 -7.00 -6.06 13.05
N CYS A 97 -5.92 -6.60 13.60
CA CYS A 97 -4.76 -7.06 12.83
C CYS A 97 -4.76 -8.59 12.66
N ILE A 98 -4.68 -9.06 11.42
CA ILE A 98 -4.78 -10.48 11.03
C ILE A 98 -3.54 -10.87 10.22
N VAL A 99 -2.91 -11.99 10.58
CA VAL A 99 -1.84 -12.56 9.76
C VAL A 99 -2.47 -13.27 8.56
N GLY A 100 -2.13 -12.84 7.35
CA GLY A 100 -2.61 -13.45 6.11
C GLY A 100 -2.47 -12.54 4.88
N ASP A 101 -2.57 -13.15 3.71
CA ASP A 101 -2.64 -12.44 2.42
C ASP A 101 -4.10 -12.14 2.02
N SER A 102 -4.31 -11.60 0.82
CA SER A 102 -5.65 -11.20 0.33
C SER A 102 -6.67 -12.34 0.30
N SER A 103 -6.24 -13.61 0.24
CA SER A 103 -7.16 -14.74 0.16
C SER A 103 -8.05 -14.87 1.40
N ILE A 104 -7.61 -14.36 2.56
CA ILE A 104 -8.40 -14.42 3.79
C ILE A 104 -9.67 -13.57 3.71
N LEU A 105 -9.70 -12.57 2.82
CA LEU A 105 -10.86 -11.70 2.61
C LEU A 105 -12.10 -12.49 2.18
N GLN A 106 -11.94 -13.65 1.56
CA GLN A 106 -13.04 -14.54 1.16
C GLN A 106 -13.81 -15.09 2.37
N ASN A 107 -13.19 -15.09 3.55
CA ASN A 107 -13.79 -15.57 4.80
C ASN A 107 -14.27 -14.41 5.70
N ILE A 108 -14.05 -13.16 5.29
CA ILE A 108 -14.48 -11.98 6.04
C ILE A 108 -15.85 -11.54 5.52
N THR A 109 -16.83 -11.46 6.41
CA THR A 109 -18.20 -11.07 6.05
C THR A 109 -18.42 -9.56 6.05
N THR A 110 -17.52 -8.80 6.67
CA THR A 110 -17.57 -7.34 6.68
C THR A 110 -17.33 -6.80 5.28
N THR A 111 -18.17 -5.87 4.86
CA THR A 111 -17.97 -5.09 3.64
C THR A 111 -17.26 -3.78 4.00
N PHE A 112 -16.26 -3.38 3.22
CA PHE A 112 -15.45 -2.19 3.48
C PHE A 112 -15.85 -1.02 2.58
N ASP A 113 -15.78 0.20 3.11
CA ASP A 113 -16.01 1.44 2.37
C ASP A 113 -14.78 1.87 1.56
N ALA A 114 -13.58 1.55 2.07
CA ALA A 114 -12.35 1.73 1.35
C ALA A 114 -11.34 0.62 1.66
N ALA A 115 -10.47 0.37 0.68
CA ALA A 115 -9.33 -0.53 0.82
C ALA A 115 -8.04 0.19 0.43
N LEU A 116 -6.96 -0.11 1.15
CA LEU A 116 -5.63 0.47 0.96
C LEU A 116 -4.63 -0.67 0.69
N ALA A 117 -3.78 -0.49 -0.30
CA ALA A 117 -2.64 -1.37 -0.61
C ALA A 117 -1.43 -0.49 -0.95
N ILE A 118 -0.82 0.09 0.08
CA ILE A 118 0.27 1.06 -0.08
C ILE A 118 1.61 0.32 -0.02
N LEU A 119 2.27 0.23 -1.19
CA LEU A 119 3.55 -0.41 -1.42
C LEU A 119 3.51 -1.93 -1.23
N VAL A 120 2.52 -2.58 -1.85
CA VAL A 120 2.21 -3.99 -1.59
C VAL A 120 2.18 -4.83 -2.85
N SER A 121 1.39 -4.46 -3.85
CA SER A 121 1.11 -5.36 -4.98
C SER A 121 2.35 -5.68 -5.79
N HIS A 122 3.41 -4.86 -5.77
CA HIS A 122 4.69 -5.16 -6.41
C HIS A 122 5.43 -6.38 -5.82
N PHE A 123 5.06 -6.85 -4.62
CA PHE A 123 5.49 -8.13 -4.06
C PHE A 123 4.64 -9.32 -4.56
N VAL A 124 3.42 -9.06 -5.05
CA VAL A 124 2.51 -10.10 -5.54
C VAL A 124 2.96 -10.58 -6.92
N PRO A 125 3.16 -11.90 -7.12
CA PRO A 125 3.54 -12.47 -8.40
C PRO A 125 2.62 -12.02 -9.54
N ILE A 126 3.18 -11.79 -10.74
CA ILE A 126 2.42 -11.27 -11.90
C ILE A 126 1.13 -12.06 -12.16
N GLY A 127 1.20 -13.40 -12.14
CA GLY A 127 0.04 -14.28 -12.36
C GLY A 127 -1.03 -14.22 -11.26
N SER A 128 -0.71 -13.70 -10.08
CA SER A 128 -1.61 -13.61 -8.93
C SER A 128 -2.20 -12.21 -8.71
N LYS A 129 -1.67 -11.17 -9.39
CA LYS A 129 -2.11 -9.77 -9.19
C LYS A 129 -3.60 -9.56 -9.46
N LEU A 130 -4.14 -10.19 -10.50
CA LEU A 130 -5.57 -10.06 -10.81
C LEU A 130 -6.43 -10.65 -9.68
N VAL A 131 -6.02 -11.80 -9.12
CA VAL A 131 -6.72 -12.40 -7.98
C VAL A 131 -6.62 -11.51 -6.75
N PHE A 132 -5.43 -10.97 -6.46
CA PHE A 132 -5.22 -10.03 -5.37
C PHE A 132 -6.16 -8.82 -5.44
N PHE A 133 -6.24 -8.14 -6.59
CA PHE A 133 -7.15 -7.01 -6.74
C PHE A 133 -8.63 -7.43 -6.77
N LYS A 134 -8.97 -8.63 -7.23
CA LYS A 134 -10.34 -9.18 -7.15
C LYS A 134 -10.77 -9.45 -5.71
N ASP A 135 -9.91 -10.04 -4.90
CA ASP A 135 -10.19 -10.27 -3.48
C ASP A 135 -10.50 -8.93 -2.79
N ILE A 136 -9.70 -7.89 -3.06
CA ILE A 136 -9.95 -6.53 -2.57
C ILE A 136 -11.28 -5.99 -3.11
N ALA A 137 -11.50 -6.01 -4.42
CA ALA A 137 -12.70 -5.46 -5.05
C ALA A 137 -14.00 -6.14 -4.59
N ASN A 138 -13.94 -7.43 -4.24
CA ASN A 138 -15.06 -8.20 -3.72
C ASN A 138 -15.36 -7.92 -2.25
N SER A 139 -14.36 -7.51 -1.48
CA SER A 139 -14.52 -7.09 -0.08
C SER A 139 -15.15 -5.70 0.08
N LEU A 140 -15.11 -4.88 -0.99
CA LEU A 140 -15.62 -3.52 -0.99
C LEU A 140 -17.13 -3.42 -1.20
N SER A 141 -17.72 -2.37 -0.64
CA SER A 141 -19.12 -2.00 -0.90
C SER A 141 -19.31 -1.58 -2.36
N ASN A 142 -20.57 -1.51 -2.80
CA ASN A 142 -20.87 -1.13 -4.19
C ASN A 142 -20.42 0.30 -4.55
N THR A 143 -20.20 1.15 -3.54
CA THR A 143 -19.69 2.51 -3.69
C THR A 143 -18.25 2.65 -3.19
N GLY A 144 -17.62 1.54 -2.81
CA GLY A 144 -16.30 1.55 -2.19
C GLY A 144 -15.17 1.94 -3.15
N ILE A 145 -14.07 2.39 -2.56
CA ILE A 145 -12.86 2.78 -3.30
C ILE A 145 -11.66 1.92 -2.90
N CYS A 146 -10.71 1.76 -3.82
CA CYS A 146 -9.42 1.13 -3.55
C CYS A 146 -8.30 2.09 -3.89
N LEU A 147 -7.42 2.35 -2.94
CA LEU A 147 -6.22 3.17 -3.08
C LEU A 147 -4.98 2.28 -3.03
N SER A 148 -4.09 2.42 -4.00
CA SER A 148 -2.75 1.82 -3.94
C SER A 148 -1.68 2.84 -4.27
N VAL A 149 -0.48 2.62 -3.74
CA VAL A 149 0.75 3.28 -4.20
C VAL A 149 1.75 2.18 -4.50
N GLU A 150 2.31 2.12 -5.69
CA GLU A 150 3.04 0.95 -6.14
C GLU A 150 4.28 1.32 -6.96
N LEU A 151 5.27 0.43 -6.93
CA LEU A 151 6.35 0.44 -7.91
C LEU A 151 5.82 -0.10 -9.24
N THR A 152 6.01 0.66 -10.31
CA THR A 152 5.77 0.23 -11.69
C THR A 152 7.10 0.00 -12.42
N GLN A 153 7.01 -0.58 -13.62
CA GLN A 153 8.14 -0.63 -14.54
C GLN A 153 8.61 0.77 -14.92
N PHE A 154 9.92 0.94 -15.12
CA PHE A 154 10.48 2.11 -15.79
C PHE A 154 10.23 2.03 -17.29
N GLU A 155 10.04 3.16 -17.94
CA GLU A 155 9.87 3.21 -19.41
C GLU A 155 11.25 3.16 -20.09
N ASN A 156 12.26 3.74 -19.46
CA ASN A 156 13.62 3.78 -19.98
C ASN A 156 14.68 3.80 -18.85
N LYS A 157 15.96 3.67 -19.24
CA LYS A 157 17.08 3.66 -18.29
C LYS A 157 17.26 5.01 -17.57
N GLN A 158 16.97 6.11 -18.24
CA GLN A 158 17.12 7.46 -17.69
C GLN A 158 16.16 7.68 -16.51
N ASP A 159 14.99 7.04 -16.49
CA ASP A 159 14.07 7.09 -15.36
C ASP A 159 14.68 6.49 -14.08
N LEU A 160 15.39 5.36 -14.23
CA LEU A 160 16.13 4.75 -13.12
C LEU A 160 17.30 5.63 -12.67
N ASP A 161 18.04 6.22 -13.60
CA ASP A 161 19.14 7.12 -13.27
C ASP A 161 18.64 8.40 -12.55
N ALA A 162 17.46 8.90 -12.92
CA ALA A 162 16.78 9.98 -12.21
C ALA A 162 16.37 9.56 -10.78
N LEU A 163 15.82 8.36 -10.60
CA LEU A 163 15.50 7.84 -9.26
C LEU A 163 16.76 7.70 -8.38
N LYS A 164 17.86 7.21 -8.95
CA LYS A 164 19.13 7.11 -8.24
C LYS A 164 19.60 8.48 -7.75
N THR A 165 19.55 9.49 -8.61
CA THR A 165 19.92 10.87 -8.27
C THR A 165 19.03 11.41 -7.15
N LEU A 166 17.71 11.26 -7.30
CA LEU A 166 16.73 11.72 -6.32
C LEU A 166 16.93 11.08 -4.94
N THR A 167 17.23 9.79 -4.89
CA THR A 167 17.43 9.08 -3.62
C THR A 167 18.78 9.37 -2.96
N LEU A 168 19.82 9.73 -3.73
CA LEU A 168 21.05 10.31 -3.16
C LEU A 168 20.74 11.63 -2.45
N ASP A 169 19.99 12.52 -3.09
CA ASP A 169 19.62 13.83 -2.52
C ASP A 169 18.74 13.71 -1.27
N LEU A 170 17.96 12.62 -1.16
CA LEU A 170 17.17 12.27 0.03
C LEU A 170 17.98 11.57 1.12
N GLY A 171 19.29 11.37 0.92
CA GLY A 171 20.22 10.91 1.95
C GLY A 171 20.48 9.40 1.95
N LEU A 172 20.21 8.68 0.86
CA LEU A 172 20.83 7.37 0.64
C LEU A 172 22.29 7.54 0.23
N HIS A 173 23.15 6.64 0.69
CA HIS A 173 24.53 6.54 0.21
C HIS A 173 24.59 5.76 -1.11
N GLU A 174 25.62 5.97 -1.93
CA GLU A 174 25.79 5.32 -3.24
C GLU A 174 25.57 3.80 -3.21
N LYS A 175 26.13 3.12 -2.20
CA LYS A 175 25.94 1.67 -2.02
C LYS A 175 24.47 1.30 -1.79
N GLN A 176 23.73 2.11 -1.02
CA GLN A 176 22.30 1.88 -0.77
C GLN A 176 21.47 2.14 -2.01
N VAL A 177 21.83 3.15 -2.81
CA VAL A 177 21.19 3.46 -4.10
C VAL A 177 21.40 2.33 -5.10
N GLN A 178 22.61 1.76 -5.16
CA GLN A 178 22.87 0.61 -6.03
C GLN A 178 22.06 -0.61 -5.59
N VAL A 179 22.04 -0.93 -4.28
CA VAL A 179 21.21 -2.02 -3.75
C VAL A 179 19.72 -1.80 -4.05
N MET A 180 19.21 -0.56 -3.93
CA MET A 180 17.83 -0.25 -4.31
C MET A 180 17.56 -0.55 -5.79
N ALA A 181 18.45 -0.10 -6.69
CA ALA A 181 18.30 -0.31 -8.13
C ALA A 181 18.31 -1.81 -8.50
N ASP A 182 19.21 -2.59 -7.90
CA ASP A 182 19.30 -4.04 -8.11
C ASP A 182 18.00 -4.72 -7.65
N ARG A 183 17.49 -4.34 -6.46
CA ARG A 183 16.25 -4.91 -5.91
C ARG A 183 15.01 -4.56 -6.73
N ILE A 184 14.91 -3.35 -7.28
CA ILE A 184 13.81 -3.00 -8.18
C ILE A 184 13.76 -3.94 -9.39
N THR A 185 14.92 -4.41 -9.85
CA THR A 185 15.05 -5.33 -10.99
C THR A 185 14.79 -6.78 -10.58
N ASP A 186 15.31 -7.22 -9.43
CA ASP A 186 15.41 -8.65 -9.09
C ASP A 186 14.32 -9.14 -8.13
N ASP A 187 13.73 -8.27 -7.31
CA ASP A 187 12.88 -8.69 -6.18
C ASP A 187 11.38 -8.48 -6.43
N PHE A 188 10.99 -7.66 -7.42
CA PHE A 188 9.61 -7.21 -7.57
C PHE A 188 8.97 -7.66 -8.89
N ALA A 189 7.70 -8.02 -8.79
CA ALA A 189 6.85 -8.34 -9.94
C ALA A 189 6.24 -7.05 -10.49
N LEU A 190 7.02 -6.26 -11.22
CA LEU A 190 6.59 -4.96 -11.72
C LEU A 190 5.72 -5.10 -12.99
N VAL A 191 4.69 -4.26 -13.09
CA VAL A 191 3.89 -4.06 -14.30
C VAL A 191 3.93 -2.58 -14.70
N SER A 192 3.60 -2.25 -15.95
CA SER A 192 3.41 -0.86 -16.38
C SER A 192 2.21 -0.22 -15.68
N ALA A 193 2.16 1.11 -15.65
CA ALA A 193 1.01 1.84 -15.10
C ALA A 193 -0.30 1.57 -15.89
N GLU A 194 -0.19 1.36 -17.20
CA GLU A 194 -1.31 0.93 -18.06
C GLU A 194 -1.83 -0.44 -17.65
N ASN A 195 -0.95 -1.44 -17.51
CA ASN A 195 -1.33 -2.77 -17.07
C ASN A 195 -1.92 -2.76 -15.64
N MET A 196 -1.46 -1.86 -14.77
CA MET A 196 -2.07 -1.67 -13.45
C MET A 196 -3.50 -1.16 -13.54
N THR A 197 -3.76 -0.21 -14.45
CA THR A 197 -5.11 0.28 -14.74
C THR A 197 -6.01 -0.85 -15.21
N ASP A 198 -5.52 -1.68 -16.15
CA ASP A 198 -6.25 -2.86 -16.63
C ASP A 198 -6.51 -3.89 -15.54
N LEU A 199 -5.56 -4.11 -14.61
CA LEU A 199 -5.77 -5.02 -13.48
C LEU A 199 -6.93 -4.56 -12.59
N TYR A 200 -7.03 -3.27 -12.29
CA TYR A 200 -8.16 -2.73 -11.55
C TYR A 200 -9.49 -2.91 -12.32
N LEU A 201 -9.54 -2.53 -13.59
CA LEU A 201 -10.75 -2.66 -14.39
C LEU A 201 -11.22 -4.12 -14.46
N ASN A 202 -10.29 -5.05 -14.73
CA ASN A 202 -10.57 -6.49 -14.79
C ASN A 202 -10.88 -7.11 -13.41
N ALA A 203 -10.50 -6.44 -12.31
CA ALA A 203 -10.86 -6.85 -10.96
C ALA A 203 -12.28 -6.45 -10.56
N GLY A 204 -12.95 -5.59 -11.34
CA GLY A 204 -14.33 -5.17 -11.10
C GLY A 204 -14.50 -3.74 -10.59
N PHE A 205 -13.48 -2.89 -10.77
CA PHE A 205 -13.64 -1.44 -10.61
C PHE A 205 -14.22 -0.84 -11.90
N SER A 206 -15.18 0.07 -11.76
CA SER A 206 -15.85 0.73 -12.90
C SER A 206 -15.03 1.88 -13.49
N PHE A 207 -14.20 2.51 -12.67
CA PHE A 207 -13.35 3.64 -13.07
C PHE A 207 -12.06 3.62 -12.27
N VAL A 208 -10.95 4.00 -12.90
CA VAL A 208 -9.61 4.01 -12.31
C VAL A 208 -8.90 5.28 -12.74
N LYS A 209 -8.16 5.89 -11.82
CA LYS A 209 -7.35 7.08 -12.10
C LYS A 209 -6.02 7.01 -11.36
N THR A 210 -4.96 7.48 -12.01
CA THR A 210 -3.71 7.83 -11.34
C THR A 210 -3.88 9.16 -10.61
N PHE A 211 -3.71 9.16 -9.29
CA PHE A 211 -3.80 10.39 -8.48
C PHE A 211 -2.43 11.02 -8.20
N ALA A 212 -1.35 10.23 -8.25
CA ALA A 212 0.00 10.71 -8.01
C ALA A 212 1.03 9.89 -8.79
N GLN A 213 2.17 10.53 -9.09
CA GLN A 213 3.35 9.85 -9.62
C GLN A 213 4.61 10.58 -9.14
N VAL A 214 5.60 9.82 -8.67
CA VAL A 214 6.96 10.29 -8.45
C VAL A 214 7.92 9.22 -8.98
N SER A 215 8.62 9.50 -10.09
CA SER A 215 9.39 8.47 -10.80
C SER A 215 8.50 7.25 -11.13
N ASN A 216 8.92 6.02 -10.78
CA ASN A 216 8.15 4.80 -10.96
C ASN A 216 7.25 4.45 -9.75
N TYR A 217 7.05 5.36 -8.81
CA TYR A 217 6.04 5.22 -7.76
C TYR A 217 4.73 5.86 -8.22
N TYR A 218 3.69 5.05 -8.42
CA TYR A 218 2.38 5.50 -8.90
C TYR A 218 1.31 5.29 -7.84
N GLY A 219 0.48 6.30 -7.64
CA GLY A 219 -0.74 6.22 -6.83
C GLY A 219 -1.96 6.01 -7.71
N PHE A 220 -2.72 4.93 -7.47
CA PHE A 220 -3.96 4.62 -8.18
C PHE A 220 -5.16 4.68 -7.25
N ILE A 221 -6.29 5.18 -7.76
CA ILE A 221 -7.60 5.10 -7.12
C ILE A 221 -8.59 4.40 -8.05
N GLY A 222 -9.21 3.32 -7.57
CA GLY A 222 -10.27 2.58 -8.24
C GLY A 222 -11.61 2.77 -7.55
N PHE A 223 -12.69 2.92 -8.33
CA PHE A 223 -14.05 3.13 -7.83
C PHE A 223 -14.96 1.97 -8.24
N LYS A 224 -15.73 1.41 -7.30
CA LYS A 224 -16.70 0.34 -7.59
C LYS A 224 -17.87 0.81 -8.45
N SER A 225 -18.29 2.07 -8.29
CA SER A 225 -19.30 2.73 -9.12
C SER A 225 -18.78 4.03 -9.71
N SER A 226 -19.26 4.41 -10.90
CA SER A 226 -18.95 5.72 -11.48
C SER A 226 -19.32 6.85 -10.51
N ILE A 227 -18.41 7.81 -10.35
CA ILE A 227 -18.63 9.02 -9.56
C ILE A 227 -19.75 9.82 -10.25
N ARG A 228 -20.80 10.20 -9.52
CA ARG A 228 -21.83 11.13 -10.01
C ARG A 228 -21.38 12.57 -9.83
#